data_AF-A0A137SLA9-F1
#
_entry.id   AF-A0A137SLA9-F1
#
_cell.length_a   1.000
_cell.length_b   1.000
_cell.length_c   1.000
_cell.angle_alpha   90.00
_cell.angle_beta   90.00
_cell.angle_gamma   90.00
#
_symmetry.space_group_name_H-M   'P 1'
#
loop_
_entity.id
_entity.type
_entity.pdbx_description
1 polymer ?
#
loop_
_entity_poly.entity_id
_entity_poly.type
_entity_poly.pdbx_seq_one_letter_code
_entity_poly.pdbx_strand_id
1 'polypeptide(L)'
;MAPDFIPYRRDIAYISGKEVAIRPMLDKLEFTTGNRNWGFKLRFGHFELSQHDFFTIGQQMVGLVTLTETFNLYDCTVSNVQHQGELWDDFPV
;
A
#
# COMPACT_ATOMS: atom_id res chain seq x y z
N MET A 1 -10.70 2.41 -29.75
CA MET A 1 -9.68 3.15 -28.98
C MET A 1 -9.37 4.42 -29.76
N ALA A 2 -9.28 5.58 -29.09
CA ALA A 2 -8.91 6.82 -29.76
C ALA A 2 -7.43 6.77 -30.19
N PRO A 3 -7.05 7.36 -31.34
CA PRO A 3 -5.69 7.24 -31.90
C PRO A 3 -4.58 7.82 -31.02
N ASP A 4 -4.92 8.68 -30.07
CA ASP A 4 -4.07 9.50 -29.21
C ASP A 4 -4.11 9.06 -27.73
N PHE A 5 -4.77 7.96 -27.42
CA PHE A 5 -4.85 7.46 -26.05
C PHE A 5 -3.53 6.81 -25.61
N ILE A 6 -2.80 7.48 -24.71
CA ILE A 6 -1.61 6.96 -24.06
C ILE A 6 -1.95 6.62 -22.60
N PRO A 7 -1.97 5.34 -22.21
CA PRO A 7 -2.37 4.96 -20.86
C PRO A 7 -1.28 5.28 -19.84
N TYR A 8 -1.66 5.86 -18.70
CA TYR A 8 -0.74 6.04 -17.58
C TYR A 8 -0.34 4.68 -16.98
N ARG A 9 0.96 4.49 -16.76
CA ARG A 9 1.58 3.28 -16.18
C ARG A 9 2.69 3.72 -15.22
N ARG A 10 2.84 2.97 -14.14
CA ARG A 10 3.97 3.07 -13.22
C ARG A 10 4.71 1.75 -13.25
N ASP A 11 6.04 1.80 -13.24
CA ASP A 11 6.85 0.62 -13.00
C ASP A 11 6.74 0.21 -11.54
N ILE A 12 6.58 -1.10 -11.31
CA ILE A 12 6.33 -1.66 -9.98
C ILE A 12 7.41 -2.69 -9.68
N ALA A 13 8.16 -2.47 -8.61
CA ALA A 13 9.05 -3.47 -8.03
C ALA A 13 8.28 -4.33 -7.02
N TYR A 14 8.25 -5.65 -7.26
CA TYR A 14 7.57 -6.59 -6.37
C TYR A 14 8.54 -7.13 -5.32
N ILE A 15 8.07 -7.18 -4.08
CA ILE A 15 8.77 -7.83 -2.98
C ILE A 15 8.26 -9.27 -2.80
N SER A 16 9.15 -10.17 -2.40
CA SER A 16 8.76 -11.56 -2.11
C SER A 16 7.90 -11.61 -0.84
N GLY A 17 6.71 -12.19 -0.93
CA GLY A 17 5.80 -12.38 0.19
C GLY A 17 4.99 -13.66 0.07
N LYS A 18 4.31 -14.03 1.14
CA LYS A 18 3.37 -15.15 1.16
C LYS A 18 1.94 -14.68 0.94
N GLU A 19 1.13 -15.58 0.39
CA GLU A 19 -0.31 -15.38 0.32
C GLU A 19 -0.93 -15.39 1.73
N VAL A 20 -1.83 -14.45 1.99
CA VAL A 20 -2.52 -14.30 3.27
C VAL A 20 -4.01 -14.12 3.01
N ALA A 21 -4.83 -14.93 3.66
CA ALA A 21 -6.27 -14.75 3.60
C ALA A 21 -6.68 -13.41 4.24
N ILE A 22 -7.50 -12.61 3.56
CA ILE A 22 -7.98 -11.33 4.10
C ILE A 22 -9.02 -11.50 5.23
N ARG A 23 -9.77 -12.61 5.23
CA ARG A 23 -10.89 -12.85 6.16
C ARG A 23 -10.53 -12.68 7.65
N PRO A 24 -9.41 -13.23 8.16
CA PRO A 24 -9.02 -13.06 9.56
C PRO A 24 -8.56 -11.65 9.93
N MET A 25 -8.38 -10.77 8.94
CA MET A 25 -7.92 -9.38 9.14
C MET A 25 -9.05 -8.36 9.04
N LEU A 26 -10.28 -8.78 8.67
CA LEU A 26 -11.38 -7.83 8.40
C LEU A 26 -11.77 -6.98 9.62
N ASP A 27 -11.56 -7.47 10.84
CA ASP A 27 -11.84 -6.72 12.07
C ASP A 27 -10.64 -5.86 12.54
N LYS A 28 -9.50 -5.96 11.83
CA LYS A 28 -8.27 -5.23 12.15
C LYS A 28 -8.02 -4.08 11.17
N LEU A 29 -8.47 -4.19 9.93
CA LEU A 29 -8.19 -3.17 8.90
C LEU A 29 -9.22 -2.04 8.98
N GLU A 30 -8.77 -0.80 9.03
CA GLU A 30 -9.62 0.40 9.11
C GLU A 30 -10.59 0.49 7.94
N PHE A 31 -10.19 0.07 6.73
CA PHE A 31 -11.10 0.12 5.58
C PHE A 31 -12.21 -0.95 5.60
N THR A 32 -12.10 -1.98 6.45
CA THR A 32 -13.07 -3.09 6.54
C THR A 32 -13.85 -3.13 7.86
N THR A 33 -13.23 -2.71 8.96
CA THR A 33 -13.82 -2.80 10.30
C THR A 33 -15.15 -2.06 10.38
N GLY A 34 -16.19 -2.74 10.86
CA GLY A 34 -17.54 -2.20 10.97
C GLY A 34 -18.28 -2.03 9.62
N ASN A 35 -17.68 -2.42 8.49
CA ASN A 35 -18.25 -2.24 7.16
C ASN A 35 -18.50 -3.59 6.45
N ARG A 36 -19.75 -4.04 6.42
CA ARG A 36 -20.14 -5.29 5.71
C ARG A 36 -19.99 -5.21 4.19
N ASN A 37 -19.96 -4.01 3.62
CA ASN A 37 -19.84 -3.77 2.17
C ASN A 37 -18.43 -3.31 1.77
N TRP A 38 -17.40 -3.64 2.57
CA TRP A 38 -16.02 -3.21 2.33
C TRP A 38 -15.50 -3.55 0.93
N GLY A 39 -15.95 -4.68 0.34
CA GLY A 39 -15.58 -5.10 -1.01
C GLY A 39 -16.03 -4.14 -2.12
N PHE A 40 -16.97 -3.22 -1.84
CA PHE A 40 -17.38 -2.21 -2.80
C PHE A 40 -16.23 -1.26 -3.18
N LYS A 41 -15.33 -0.93 -2.24
CA LYS A 41 -14.16 -0.07 -2.51
C LYS A 41 -13.24 -0.65 -3.59
N LEU A 42 -13.12 -1.97 -3.65
CA LEU A 42 -12.25 -2.67 -4.61
C LEU A 42 -12.75 -2.60 -6.06
N ARG A 43 -14.01 -2.20 -6.29
CA ARG A 43 -14.58 -2.11 -7.65
C ARG A 43 -14.02 -0.94 -8.47
N PHE A 44 -13.36 0.02 -7.82
CA PHE A 44 -12.81 1.21 -8.47
C PHE A 44 -11.32 1.07 -8.83
N GLY A 45 -10.78 -0.16 -8.80
CA GLY A 45 -9.42 -0.47 -9.24
C GLY A 45 -8.40 -0.34 -8.11
N HIS A 46 -8.14 0.87 -7.62
CA HIS A 46 -7.23 1.10 -6.50
C HIS A 46 -7.77 2.20 -5.58
N PHE A 47 -7.36 2.15 -4.32
CA PHE A 47 -7.61 3.21 -3.33
C PHE A 47 -6.42 3.25 -2.37
N GLU A 48 -6.25 4.40 -1.71
CA GLU A 48 -5.19 4.59 -0.73
C GLU A 48 -5.50 3.83 0.58
N LEU A 49 -4.50 3.11 1.09
CA LEU A 49 -4.56 2.46 2.40
C LEU A 49 -4.01 3.41 3.46
N SER A 50 -4.56 3.35 4.67
CA SER A 50 -3.92 4.00 5.80
C SER A 50 -2.59 3.33 6.14
N GLN A 51 -1.71 4.07 6.82
CA GLN A 51 -0.45 3.53 7.31
C GLN A 51 -0.67 2.29 8.18
N HIS A 52 -1.68 2.31 9.05
CA HIS A 52 -2.06 1.18 9.89
C HIS A 52 -2.39 -0.08 9.06
N ASP A 53 -3.22 0.07 8.03
CA ASP A 53 -3.67 -1.04 7.19
C ASP A 53 -2.51 -1.61 6.36
N PHE A 54 -1.67 -0.72 5.83
CA PHE A 54 -0.46 -1.10 5.11
C PHE A 54 0.48 -1.96 5.98
N PHE A 55 0.78 -1.51 7.20
CA PHE A 55 1.60 -2.27 8.14
C PHE A 55 0.95 -3.61 8.53
N THR A 56 -0.36 -3.61 8.79
CA THR A 56 -1.08 -4.82 9.21
C THR A 56 -1.02 -5.90 8.12
N ILE A 57 -1.30 -5.53 6.87
CA ILE A 57 -1.25 -6.45 5.72
C ILE A 57 0.19 -6.88 5.46
N GLY A 58 1.10 -5.92 5.35
CA GLY A 58 2.48 -6.20 5.00
C GLY A 58 3.21 -7.05 6.04
N GLN A 59 2.95 -6.85 7.34
CA GLN A 59 3.50 -7.69 8.40
C GLN A 59 3.06 -9.16 8.25
N GLN A 60 1.82 -9.40 7.82
CA GLN A 60 1.35 -10.77 7.57
C GLN A 60 1.97 -11.37 6.31
N MET A 61 2.20 -10.57 5.26
CA MET A 61 2.70 -11.06 3.96
C MET A 61 4.21 -11.24 3.92
N VAL A 62 5.00 -10.32 4.47
CA VAL A 62 6.48 -10.31 4.31
C VAL A 62 7.23 -10.31 5.65
N GLY A 63 6.52 -10.12 6.77
CA GLY A 63 7.13 -9.98 8.09
C GLY A 63 7.61 -8.56 8.38
N LEU A 64 7.74 -8.24 9.67
CA LEU A 64 8.06 -6.88 10.12
C LEU A 64 9.45 -6.40 9.66
N VAL A 65 10.47 -7.27 9.76
CA VAL A 65 11.86 -6.94 9.40
C VAL A 65 11.97 -6.54 7.93
N THR A 66 11.53 -7.41 7.02
CA THR A 66 11.52 -7.15 5.56
C THR A 66 10.75 -5.89 5.20
N LEU A 67 9.62 -5.65 5.87
CA LEU A 67 8.78 -4.47 5.63
C LEU A 67 9.48 -3.18 6.05
N THR A 68 10.14 -3.15 7.21
CA THR A 68 10.89 -1.97 7.65
C THR A 68 12.13 -1.71 6.80
N GLU A 69 12.82 -2.76 6.35
CA GLU A 69 14.00 -2.67 5.47
C GLU A 69 13.64 -2.12 4.09
N THR A 70 12.64 -2.72 3.45
CA THR A 70 12.33 -2.43 2.04
C THR A 70 11.75 -1.04 1.86
N PHE A 71 10.96 -0.58 2.82
CA PHE A 71 10.31 0.73 2.76
C PHE A 71 11.09 1.81 3.52
N ASN A 72 12.31 1.51 3.98
CA ASN A 72 13.17 2.41 4.76
C ASN A 72 12.45 3.10 5.93
N LEU A 73 11.67 2.33 6.69
CA LEU A 73 10.77 2.85 7.73
C LEU A 73 11.45 3.00 9.10
N TYR A 74 12.79 2.94 9.12
CA TYR A 74 13.59 2.97 10.35
C TYR A 74 13.55 4.32 11.09
N ASP A 75 13.21 5.41 10.40
CA ASP A 75 13.11 6.75 10.98
C ASP A 75 11.68 7.17 11.37
N CYS A 76 10.69 6.27 11.32
CA CYS A 76 9.29 6.65 11.60
C CYS A 76 8.96 6.92 13.08
N THR A 77 9.92 6.92 14.00
CA THR A 77 9.70 7.37 15.38
C THR A 77 9.86 8.88 15.52
N VAL A 78 8.76 9.59 15.22
CA VAL A 78 8.41 10.94 15.69
C VAL A 78 9.34 12.11 15.29
N SER A 79 8.70 13.09 14.64
CA SER A 79 9.09 14.50 14.44
C SER A 79 10.26 14.77 13.49
N ASN A 80 9.98 14.74 12.18
CA ASN A 80 10.13 15.89 11.27
C ASN A 80 9.92 15.39 9.82
N VAL A 81 8.68 15.06 9.45
CA VAL A 81 8.36 14.95 8.02
C VAL A 81 8.26 16.38 7.51
N GLN A 82 9.41 16.95 7.11
CA GLN A 82 9.39 17.97 6.09
C GLN A 82 8.60 17.38 4.91
N HIS A 83 7.67 18.15 4.37
CA HIS A 83 6.95 17.82 3.14
C HIS A 83 7.96 17.38 2.06
N GLN A 84 8.26 16.09 1.96
CA GLN A 84 8.78 15.47 0.75
C GLN A 84 7.57 15.00 -0.04
N GLY A 85 6.89 15.96 -0.66
CA GLY A 85 6.34 15.68 -1.98
C GLY A 85 7.54 15.59 -2.91
N GLU A 86 8.20 14.44 -2.95
CA GLU A 86 9.32 14.11 -3.86
C GLU A 86 9.85 12.69 -3.57
N LEU A 87 8.97 11.69 -3.41
CA LEU A 87 9.38 10.27 -3.40
C LEU A 87 8.92 9.52 -4.67
N TRP A 88 8.17 10.19 -5.54
CA TRP A 88 7.51 9.60 -6.71
C TRP A 88 7.98 10.16 -8.06
N ASP A 89 8.94 11.08 -8.05
CA ASP A 89 9.43 11.79 -9.25
C ASP A 89 10.81 11.32 -9.73
N ASP A 90 11.48 10.45 -8.99
CA ASP A 90 12.82 9.90 -9.34
C ASP A 90 12.77 8.59 -10.13
N PHE A 91 11.59 8.12 -10.55
CA PHE A 91 11.51 6.99 -11.48
C PHE A 91 11.75 7.48 -12.90
N PRO A 92 12.73 6.90 -13.64
CA PRO A 92 13.04 7.35 -14.99
C PRO A 92 11.82 7.13 -15.89
N VAL A 93 11.49 8.18 -16.66
CA VAL A 93 10.44 8.20 -17.69
C VAL A 93 10.75 7.22 -18.82
#